data_AF-A0AA97EXT0-F1
#
_entry.id   AF-A0AA97EXT0-F1
#
_cell.length_a   1.000
_cell.length_b   1.000
_cell.length_c   1.000
_cell.angle_alpha   90.00
_cell.angle_beta   90.00
_cell.angle_gamma   90.00
#
_symmetry.space_group_name_H-M   'P 1'
#
loop_
_entity.id
_entity.type
_entity.pdbx_description
1 polymer ?
#
loop_
_entity_poly.entity_id
_entity_poly.type
_entity_poly.pdbx_seq_one_letter_code
_entity_poly.pdbx_strand_id
1 'polypeptide(L)'
;MSDSTKSVYSKDNAVFPNRIIDLYKGMSLDEKRLLVLLSPIVRTTGVKEGESVFLAASEYAKECNISQTRAYEGLASASERLVRRYFSYNPEPGKKTVANWILRSTYSEGGVDVFFTDEVLQMLRLFDKHNPYTRYKKEIILRLKGDYSFEIYHIAKKNEGLGKTDVLLEDLKKNLAVPVSYENLSNLKKRVLNSSCEEISKNTDINLSYETVKRGRSVVAIRFIIKNKTDPKSKVNRAKVDLKDPNTPDLFTKLTPLEVNLYAKKLANDPEFGSKHIEPGESFSQAEERLRVQLSQQEYVQKYSKYLKKLKASAFKKP
;
A
#
# COMPACT_ATOMS: atom_id res chain seq x y z
N MET A 1 25.78 24.52 -5.83
CA MET A 1 24.49 25.13 -6.16
C MET A 1 23.94 24.48 -7.42
N SER A 2 23.00 23.58 -7.25
CA SER A 2 21.93 23.34 -8.22
C SER A 2 20.73 22.81 -7.45
N ASP A 3 19.66 23.56 -7.62
CA ASP A 3 18.39 23.59 -6.90
C ASP A 3 17.52 22.39 -7.30
N SER A 4 17.00 21.60 -6.34
CA SER A 4 15.96 20.59 -6.65
C SER A 4 15.10 20.10 -5.47
N THR A 5 15.00 20.80 -4.34
CA THR A 5 13.93 20.51 -3.35
C THR A 5 12.62 21.17 -3.77
N LYS A 6 12.17 20.92 -5.01
CA LYS A 6 10.81 21.25 -5.45
C LYS A 6 9.83 20.37 -4.69
N SER A 7 8.96 21.00 -3.89
CA SER A 7 7.84 20.37 -3.17
C SER A 7 7.15 19.28 -4.02
N VAL A 8 7.43 18.01 -3.69
CA VAL A 8 7.15 16.87 -4.59
C VAL A 8 5.67 16.45 -4.58
N TYR A 9 4.85 16.93 -3.64
CA TYR A 9 3.44 16.49 -3.49
C TYR A 9 2.47 17.58 -3.04
N SER A 10 1.27 17.59 -3.64
CA SER A 10 0.15 18.51 -3.31
C SER A 10 -0.13 18.55 -1.80
N LYS A 11 -0.65 19.70 -1.34
CA LYS A 11 -1.19 19.91 0.02
C LYS A 11 -2.30 18.93 0.41
N ASP A 12 -2.91 18.27 -0.56
CA ASP A 12 -3.96 17.26 -0.36
C ASP A 12 -3.40 15.90 0.07
N ASN A 13 -2.08 15.70 -0.05
CA ASN A 13 -1.44 14.44 0.27
C ASN A 13 -0.70 14.48 1.61
N ALA A 14 -0.99 13.49 2.46
CA ALA A 14 -0.11 13.13 3.56
C ALA A 14 0.94 12.14 3.05
N VAL A 15 2.20 12.37 3.44
CA VAL A 15 3.34 11.57 3.01
C VAL A 15 4.15 11.19 4.23
N PHE A 16 4.45 9.90 4.38
CA PHE A 16 5.23 9.36 5.49
C PHE A 16 6.32 8.42 4.99
N PRO A 17 7.52 8.46 5.56
CA PRO A 17 8.61 7.58 5.13
C PRO A 17 8.38 6.13 5.56
N ASN A 18 8.77 5.20 4.70
CA ASN A 18 8.58 3.75 4.89
C ASN A 18 9.57 3.13 5.88
N ARG A 19 10.59 3.90 6.30
CA ARG A 19 11.60 3.51 7.29
C ARG A 19 11.04 3.46 8.71
N ILE A 20 9.93 4.15 8.98
CA ILE A 20 9.23 4.09 10.26
C ILE A 20 8.50 2.74 10.30
N ILE A 21 8.88 1.90 11.26
CA ILE A 21 8.42 0.51 11.34
C ILE A 21 6.94 0.44 11.76
N ASP A 22 6.53 1.33 12.66
CA ASP A 22 5.29 1.27 13.44
C ASP A 22 4.61 2.66 13.50
N LEU A 23 4.24 3.22 12.35
CA LEU A 23 3.88 4.64 12.21
C LEU A 23 2.75 5.08 13.16
N TYR A 24 1.65 4.34 13.21
CA TYR A 24 0.46 4.69 13.98
C TYR A 24 0.26 3.83 15.23
N LYS A 25 1.28 3.06 15.61
CA LYS A 25 1.20 2.09 16.69
C LYS A 25 0.84 2.73 18.03
N GLY A 26 -0.22 2.20 18.64
CA GLY A 26 -0.70 2.65 19.95
C GLY A 26 -1.26 4.08 19.98
N MET A 27 -1.33 4.78 18.85
CA MET A 27 -1.93 6.11 18.76
C MET A 27 -3.46 6.05 18.76
N SER A 28 -4.10 7.07 19.34
CA SER A 28 -5.54 7.30 19.20
C SER A 28 -5.90 7.72 17.78
N LEU A 29 -7.19 7.70 17.46
CA LEU A 29 -7.68 8.21 16.18
C LEU A 29 -7.29 9.68 15.96
N ASP A 30 -7.39 10.51 16.99
CA ASP A 30 -7.09 11.94 16.88
C ASP A 30 -5.58 12.21 16.76
N GLU A 31 -4.72 11.43 17.43
CA GLU A 31 -3.25 11.47 17.23
C GLU A 31 -2.88 11.18 15.75
N LYS A 32 -3.52 10.17 15.15
CA LYS A 32 -3.28 9.79 13.74
C LYS A 32 -3.75 10.88 12.77
N ARG A 33 -4.95 11.44 13.02
CA ARG A 33 -5.52 12.51 12.19
C ARG A 33 -4.69 13.78 12.26
N LEU A 34 -4.20 14.14 13.46
CA LEU A 34 -3.28 15.25 13.65
C LEU A 34 -2.02 15.08 12.79
N LEU A 35 -1.35 13.93 12.85
CA LEU A 35 -0.18 13.66 12.02
C LEU A 35 -0.47 13.73 10.51
N VAL A 36 -1.60 13.16 10.07
CA VAL A 36 -2.04 13.19 8.66
C VAL A 36 -2.22 14.63 8.18
N LEU A 37 -2.83 15.49 9.00
CA LEU A 37 -3.11 16.89 8.63
C LEU A 37 -1.86 17.76 8.67
N LEU A 38 -0.96 17.54 9.63
CA LEU A 38 0.30 18.29 9.75
C LEU A 38 1.34 17.91 8.68
N SER A 39 1.35 16.65 8.22
CA SER A 39 2.29 16.16 7.20
C SER A 39 2.43 17.08 5.98
N PRO A 40 1.36 17.47 5.26
CA PRO A 40 1.50 18.42 4.15
C PRO A 40 1.90 19.83 4.60
N ILE A 41 1.45 20.32 5.75
CA ILE A 41 1.78 21.67 6.22
C ILE A 41 3.30 21.77 6.40
N VAL A 42 3.91 20.82 7.13
CA VAL A 42 5.36 20.72 7.33
C VAL A 42 6.13 20.71 6.00
N ARG A 43 5.59 20.02 4.99
CA ARG A 43 6.21 19.93 3.66
C ARG A 43 6.11 21.22 2.87
N THR A 44 4.98 21.91 2.94
CA THR A 44 4.71 23.08 2.10
C THR A 44 5.24 24.38 2.69
N THR A 45 5.38 24.47 4.02
CA THR A 45 5.82 25.70 4.70
C THR A 45 7.32 25.77 4.90
N GLY A 46 8.04 24.64 4.91
CA GLY A 46 9.50 24.65 5.11
C GLY A 46 9.93 24.99 6.54
N VAL A 47 9.03 24.91 7.53
CA VAL A 47 9.30 25.15 8.97
C VAL A 47 10.57 24.47 9.48
N LYS A 48 11.32 25.13 10.35
CA LYS A 48 12.53 24.57 10.97
C LYS A 48 12.25 24.11 12.39
N GLU A 49 13.18 23.37 12.98
CA GLU A 49 13.09 23.02 14.38
C GLU A 49 13.03 24.31 15.23
N GLY A 50 12.12 24.36 16.21
CA GLY A 50 11.85 25.56 17.01
C GLY A 50 10.73 26.45 16.44
N GLU A 51 10.30 26.27 15.20
CA GLU A 51 9.12 26.94 14.64
C GLU A 51 7.86 26.08 14.83
N SER A 52 6.69 26.73 14.97
CA SER A 52 5.43 26.02 15.13
C SER A 52 4.73 25.74 13.79
N VAL A 53 3.97 24.65 13.78
CA VAL A 53 2.96 24.38 12.77
C VAL A 53 1.59 24.49 13.44
N PHE A 54 0.81 25.46 13.00
CA PHE A 54 -0.54 25.67 13.50
C PHE A 54 -1.56 24.82 12.75
N LEU A 55 -2.48 24.18 13.48
CA LEU A 55 -3.67 23.53 12.94
C LEU A 55 -4.90 24.08 13.66
N ALA A 56 -5.79 24.72 12.90
CA ALA A 56 -7.04 25.24 13.42
C ALA A 56 -8.02 24.10 13.75
N ALA A 57 -8.71 24.20 14.89
CA ALA A 57 -9.76 23.26 15.28
C ALA A 57 -10.93 23.26 14.29
N SER A 58 -11.24 24.40 13.66
CA SER A 58 -12.25 24.51 12.60
C SER A 58 -11.85 23.75 11.34
N GLU A 59 -10.57 23.80 10.95
CA GLU A 59 -10.03 23.01 9.83
C GLU A 59 -10.06 21.51 10.18
N TYR A 60 -9.62 21.15 11.39
CA TYR A 60 -9.68 19.77 11.89
C TYR A 60 -11.12 19.21 11.88
N ALA A 61 -12.08 20.00 12.36
CA ALA A 61 -13.50 19.65 12.37
C ALA A 61 -14.03 19.37 10.96
N LYS A 62 -13.69 20.24 10.01
CA LYS A 62 -14.08 20.13 8.60
C LYS A 62 -13.48 18.90 7.94
N GLU A 63 -12.16 18.72 8.03
CA GLU A 63 -11.43 17.64 7.38
C GLU A 63 -11.80 16.26 7.96
N CYS A 64 -12.08 16.19 9.26
CA CYS A 64 -12.47 14.94 9.93
C CYS A 64 -13.99 14.69 9.95
N ASN A 65 -14.79 15.65 9.48
CA ASN A 65 -16.26 15.64 9.52
C ASN A 65 -16.81 15.35 10.92
N ILE A 66 -16.43 16.17 11.89
CA ILE A 66 -16.86 16.10 13.30
C ILE A 66 -17.33 17.47 13.80
N SER A 67 -18.06 17.50 14.93
CA SER A 67 -18.46 18.76 15.55
C SER A 67 -17.25 19.57 16.03
N GLN A 68 -17.39 20.89 16.04
CA GLN A 68 -16.33 21.80 16.47
C GLN A 68 -15.91 21.55 17.93
N THR A 69 -16.86 21.24 18.83
CA THR A 69 -16.57 20.86 20.22
C THR A 69 -15.68 19.62 20.30
N ARG A 70 -16.03 18.55 19.57
CA ARG A 70 -15.24 17.31 19.55
C ARG A 70 -13.87 17.53 18.90
N ALA A 71 -13.79 18.45 17.93
CA ALA A 71 -12.53 18.83 17.32
C ALA A 71 -11.59 19.50 18.33
N TYR A 72 -12.08 20.45 19.14
CA TYR A 72 -11.28 21.08 20.19
C TYR A 72 -10.74 20.07 21.20
N GLU A 73 -11.63 19.24 21.78
CA GLU A 73 -11.25 18.21 22.76
C GLU A 73 -10.27 17.19 22.18
N GLY A 74 -10.57 16.68 20.98
CA GLY A 74 -9.74 15.70 20.28
C GLY A 74 -8.36 16.26 19.93
N LEU A 75 -8.29 17.51 19.48
CA LEU A 75 -7.04 18.15 19.09
C LEU A 75 -6.14 18.43 20.31
N ALA A 76 -6.72 18.94 21.40
CA ALA A 76 -6.00 19.18 22.65
C ALA A 76 -5.44 17.87 23.24
N SER A 77 -6.28 16.82 23.31
CA SER A 77 -5.85 15.51 23.80
C SER A 77 -4.80 14.86 22.89
N ALA A 78 -4.99 14.96 21.57
CA ALA A 78 -4.04 14.42 20.60
C ALA A 78 -2.67 15.10 20.69
N SER A 79 -2.65 16.43 20.81
CA SER A 79 -1.39 17.17 20.90
C SER A 79 -0.61 16.84 22.15
N GLU A 80 -1.27 16.78 23.31
CA GLU A 80 -0.61 16.43 24.58
C GLU A 80 -0.03 15.01 24.54
N ARG A 81 -0.80 14.05 24.02
CA ARG A 81 -0.36 12.66 23.92
C ARG A 81 0.80 12.50 22.94
N LEU A 82 0.77 13.22 21.81
CA LEU A 82 1.79 13.13 20.78
C LEU A 82 3.18 13.58 21.28
N VAL A 83 3.26 14.53 22.24
CA VAL A 83 4.52 14.90 22.92
C VAL A 83 5.16 13.69 23.61
N ARG A 84 4.34 12.80 24.18
CA ARG A 84 4.80 11.61 24.91
C ARG A 84 5.08 10.42 24.00
N ARG A 85 4.90 10.55 22.68
CA ARG A 85 5.13 9.49 21.71
C ARG A 85 6.53 9.57 21.13
N TYR A 86 7.15 8.40 21.07
CA TYR A 86 8.33 8.16 20.28
C TYR A 86 8.05 7.13 19.18
N PHE A 87 8.88 7.13 18.17
CA PHE A 87 8.98 6.09 17.17
C PHE A 87 10.41 5.57 17.10
N SER A 88 10.59 4.42 16.46
CA SER A 88 11.93 3.89 16.19
C SER A 88 12.07 3.49 14.74
N TYR A 89 13.29 3.62 14.23
CA TYR A 89 13.68 3.18 12.91
C TYR A 89 15.14 2.74 12.94
N ASN A 90 15.56 1.99 11.92
CA ASN A 90 16.92 1.51 11.80
C ASN A 90 17.60 2.26 10.64
N PRO A 91 18.45 3.27 10.92
CA PRO A 91 19.17 3.97 9.86
C PRO A 91 20.14 3.04 9.13
N GLU A 92 20.75 2.10 9.86
CA GLU A 92 21.72 1.12 9.36
C GLU A 92 21.47 -0.24 10.02
N PRO A 93 21.90 -1.36 9.39
CA PRO A 93 21.84 -2.68 10.01
C PRO A 93 22.51 -2.68 11.39
N GLY A 94 21.79 -3.15 12.41
CA GLY A 94 22.27 -3.21 13.80
C GLY A 94 22.20 -1.90 14.59
N LYS A 95 21.88 -0.76 13.96
CA LYS A 95 21.65 0.52 14.66
C LYS A 95 20.15 0.79 14.79
N LYS A 96 19.71 1.12 16.00
CA LYS A 96 18.33 1.51 16.31
C LYS A 96 18.31 2.93 16.83
N THR A 97 17.58 3.80 16.14
CA THR A 97 17.32 5.18 16.59
C THR A 97 15.92 5.24 17.20
N VAL A 98 15.79 5.99 18.30
CA VAL A 98 14.51 6.31 18.95
C VAL A 98 14.37 7.83 18.97
N ALA A 99 13.26 8.35 18.47
CA ALA A 99 13.02 9.79 18.37
C ALA A 99 11.58 10.13 18.75
N ASN A 100 11.39 11.31 19.35
CA ASN A 100 10.06 11.84 19.63
C ASN A 100 9.41 12.40 18.36
N TRP A 101 8.07 12.33 18.30
CA TRP A 101 7.30 12.93 17.21
C TRP A 101 7.38 14.45 17.21
N ILE A 102 7.16 15.04 18.38
CA ILE A 102 7.11 16.49 18.56
C ILE A 102 7.87 16.87 19.83
N LEU A 103 8.51 18.04 19.82
CA LEU A 103 9.22 18.61 20.96
C LEU A 103 8.24 19.16 21.99
N ARG A 104 7.22 19.87 21.51
CA ARG A 104 6.25 20.59 22.33
C ARG A 104 4.98 20.81 21.52
N SER A 105 3.85 20.87 22.21
CA SER A 105 2.61 21.42 21.69
C SER A 105 2.14 22.57 22.57
N THR A 106 1.58 23.61 21.96
CA THR A 106 0.88 24.69 22.66
C THR A 106 -0.54 24.73 22.14
N TYR A 107 -1.50 24.51 23.03
CA TYR A 107 -2.91 24.68 22.70
C TYR A 107 -3.30 26.13 22.98
N SER A 108 -3.95 26.79 22.02
CA SER A 108 -4.36 28.19 22.09
C SER A 108 -5.81 28.34 21.58
N GLU A 109 -6.43 29.49 21.81
CA GLU A 109 -7.81 29.74 21.39
C GLU A 109 -7.95 29.56 19.87
N GLY A 110 -8.57 28.44 19.46
CA GLY A 110 -8.84 28.15 18.06
C GLY A 110 -8.05 27.00 17.44
N GLY A 111 -7.02 26.43 18.11
CA GLY A 111 -6.22 25.36 17.52
C GLY A 111 -5.03 24.90 18.34
N VAL A 112 -4.07 24.27 17.67
CA VAL A 112 -2.83 23.79 18.29
C VAL A 112 -1.61 24.22 17.46
N ASP A 113 -0.61 24.74 18.14
CA ASP A 113 0.75 24.90 17.65
C ASP A 113 1.58 23.66 17.99
N VAL A 114 2.19 23.06 16.97
CA VAL A 114 3.03 21.86 17.11
C VAL A 114 4.45 22.16 16.68
N PHE A 115 5.41 21.87 17.55
CA PHE A 115 6.85 22.02 17.29
C PHE A 115 7.45 20.64 17.01
N PHE A 116 7.81 20.38 15.77
CA PHE A 116 8.42 19.11 15.36
C PHE A 116 9.90 19.04 15.73
N THR A 117 10.39 17.82 15.96
CA THR A 117 11.84 17.54 16.05
C THR A 117 12.47 17.66 14.67
N ASP A 118 13.75 18.01 14.60
CA ASP A 118 14.48 18.07 13.32
C ASP A 118 14.43 16.72 12.59
N GLU A 119 14.54 15.62 13.33
CA GLU A 119 14.39 14.26 12.80
C GLU A 119 13.08 14.07 12.02
N VAL A 120 11.95 14.50 12.58
CA VAL A 120 10.65 14.38 11.93
C VAL A 120 10.51 15.34 10.75
N LEU A 121 11.03 16.56 10.85
CA LEU A 121 11.03 17.52 9.76
C LEU A 121 11.81 16.98 8.54
N GLN A 122 12.99 16.41 8.76
CA GLN A 122 13.77 15.77 7.71
C GLN A 122 13.01 14.57 7.10
N MET A 123 12.44 13.72 7.94
CA MET A 123 11.66 12.55 7.52
C MET A 123 10.43 12.88 6.69
N LEU A 124 9.79 14.02 6.96
CA LEU A 124 8.63 14.48 6.21
C LEU A 124 9.00 15.22 4.92
N ARG A 125 10.28 15.48 4.64
CA ARG A 125 10.74 16.25 3.46
C ARG A 125 11.60 15.45 2.50
N LEU A 126 12.40 14.52 3.00
CA LEU A 126 13.35 13.75 2.21
C LEU A 126 12.69 12.49 1.64
N PHE A 127 12.31 12.58 0.37
CA PHE A 127 11.60 11.54 -0.37
C PHE A 127 12.29 11.29 -1.70
N ASP A 128 13.00 10.17 -1.80
CA ASP A 128 13.75 9.78 -2.99
C ASP A 128 13.88 8.25 -3.06
N LYS A 129 14.70 7.75 -3.99
CA LYS A 129 14.92 6.31 -4.17
C LYS A 129 15.55 5.64 -2.93
N HIS A 130 16.38 6.37 -2.18
CA HIS A 130 17.02 5.93 -0.94
C HIS A 130 16.11 6.14 0.28
N ASN A 131 15.16 7.06 0.19
CA ASN A 131 14.19 7.39 1.21
C ASN A 131 12.76 7.05 0.76
N PRO A 132 12.40 5.75 0.65
CA PRO A 132 11.08 5.34 0.20
C PRO A 132 10.00 5.84 1.17
N TYR A 133 8.82 6.14 0.63
CA TYR A 133 7.69 6.71 1.36
C TYR A 133 6.37 6.14 0.86
N THR A 134 5.31 6.37 1.64
CA THR A 134 3.94 6.08 1.28
C THR A 134 3.13 7.37 1.29
N ARG A 135 2.30 7.53 0.25
CA ARG A 135 1.44 8.70 0.06
C ARG A 135 -0.04 8.34 0.22
N TYR A 136 -0.78 9.27 0.79
CA TYR A 136 -2.21 9.17 1.03
C TYR A 136 -2.89 10.45 0.59
N LYS A 137 -4.05 10.37 -0.07
CA LYS A 137 -4.97 11.50 -0.06
C LYS A 137 -5.52 11.67 1.35
N LYS A 138 -5.34 12.84 1.96
CA LYS A 138 -5.81 13.12 3.33
C LYS A 138 -7.30 12.83 3.47
N GLU A 139 -8.10 13.35 2.54
CA GLU A 139 -9.55 13.13 2.51
C GLU A 139 -9.97 11.66 2.52
N ILE A 140 -9.11 10.74 2.05
CA ILE A 140 -9.39 9.30 2.02
C ILE A 140 -9.05 8.67 3.37
N ILE A 141 -7.83 8.87 3.85
CA ILE A 141 -7.37 8.24 5.09
C ILE A 141 -8.15 8.75 6.32
N LEU A 142 -8.56 10.03 6.32
CA LEU A 142 -9.34 10.63 7.41
C LEU A 142 -10.76 10.06 7.57
N ARG A 143 -11.27 9.34 6.54
CA ARG A 143 -12.57 8.63 6.62
C ARG A 143 -12.50 7.37 7.48
N LEU A 144 -11.31 6.83 7.71
CA LEU A 144 -11.11 5.69 8.59
C LEU A 144 -11.32 6.12 10.05
N LYS A 145 -11.96 5.25 10.82
CA LYS A 145 -12.27 5.43 12.25
C LYS A 145 -11.85 4.23 13.09
N GLY A 146 -11.66 3.06 12.48
CA GLY A 146 -11.23 1.85 13.18
C GLY A 146 -9.81 1.94 13.74
N ASP A 147 -9.61 1.37 14.93
CA ASP A 147 -8.37 1.45 15.69
C ASP A 147 -7.14 0.96 14.91
N TYR A 148 -7.33 -0.12 14.14
CA TYR A 148 -6.25 -0.77 13.37
C TYR A 148 -6.26 -0.41 11.89
N SER A 149 -7.31 0.27 11.43
CA SER A 149 -7.54 0.51 9.99
C SER A 149 -6.49 1.42 9.38
N PHE A 150 -6.01 2.44 10.11
CA PHE A 150 -4.92 3.30 9.65
C PHE A 150 -3.63 2.53 9.37
N GLU A 151 -3.21 1.65 10.31
CA GLU A 151 -1.96 0.91 10.19
C GLU A 151 -2.08 -0.18 9.11
N ILE A 152 -3.20 -0.91 9.07
CA ILE A 152 -3.46 -1.90 8.01
C ILE A 152 -3.53 -1.24 6.63
N TYR A 153 -4.17 -0.07 6.54
CA TYR A 153 -4.19 0.71 5.30
C TYR A 153 -2.79 1.22 4.94
N HIS A 154 -1.96 1.61 5.91
CA HIS A 154 -0.58 2.00 5.67
C HIS A 154 0.24 0.84 5.10
N ILE A 155 0.16 -0.34 5.71
CA ILE A 155 0.78 -1.57 5.22
C ILE A 155 0.33 -1.87 3.78
N ALA A 156 -0.97 -1.73 3.50
CA ALA A 156 -1.51 -1.96 2.17
C ALA A 156 -0.99 -0.95 1.14
N LYS A 157 -1.04 0.36 1.43
CA LYS A 157 -0.59 1.42 0.51
C LYS A 157 0.91 1.36 0.25
N LYS A 158 1.73 1.01 1.26
CA LYS A 158 3.17 0.76 1.09
C LYS A 158 3.48 -0.32 0.07
N ASN A 159 2.59 -1.31 -0.06
CA ASN A 159 2.74 -2.48 -0.95
C ASN A 159 1.76 -2.48 -2.12
N GLU A 160 1.11 -1.34 -2.40
CA GLU A 160 0.04 -1.22 -3.40
C GLU A 160 0.50 -1.66 -4.80
N GLY A 161 1.73 -1.30 -5.19
CA GLY A 161 2.30 -1.67 -6.49
C GLY A 161 2.53 -3.18 -6.67
N LEU A 162 2.67 -3.95 -5.59
CA LEU A 162 2.84 -5.40 -5.63
C LEU A 162 1.49 -6.14 -5.71
N GLY A 163 0.40 -5.48 -5.35
CA GLY A 163 -0.95 -6.06 -5.28
C GLY A 163 -1.16 -7.09 -4.16
N LYS A 164 -0.11 -7.49 -3.45
CA LYS A 164 -0.17 -8.34 -2.26
C LYS A 164 1.06 -8.15 -1.38
N THR A 165 0.91 -8.43 -0.09
CA THR A 165 2.03 -8.47 0.87
C THR A 165 1.78 -9.49 1.96
N ASP A 166 2.83 -10.20 2.37
CA ASP A 166 2.79 -11.14 3.49
C ASP A 166 3.38 -10.44 4.72
N VAL A 167 2.64 -10.44 5.82
CA VAL A 167 3.11 -9.93 7.12
C VAL A 167 3.08 -11.07 8.11
N LEU A 168 4.21 -11.35 8.77
CA LEU A 168 4.28 -12.37 9.81
C LEU A 168 3.24 -12.06 10.90
N LEU A 169 2.59 -13.10 11.41
CA LEU A 169 1.49 -12.94 12.36
C LEU A 169 1.96 -12.24 13.64
N GLU A 170 3.17 -12.56 14.10
CA GLU A 170 3.78 -11.95 15.28
C GLU A 170 4.09 -10.46 15.05
N ASP A 171 4.72 -10.14 13.91
CA ASP A 171 4.98 -8.74 13.53
C ASP A 171 3.69 -7.95 13.39
N LEU A 172 2.65 -8.53 12.77
CA LEU A 172 1.36 -7.86 12.64
C LEU A 172 0.75 -7.54 14.01
N LYS A 173 0.75 -8.49 14.94
CA LYS A 173 0.26 -8.27 16.31
C LYS A 173 1.07 -7.18 17.02
N LYS A 174 2.39 -7.20 16.86
CA LYS A 174 3.30 -6.23 17.45
C LYS A 174 3.11 -4.82 16.88
N ASN A 175 3.00 -4.68 15.57
CA ASN A 175 2.85 -3.39 14.89
C ASN A 175 1.51 -2.76 15.21
N LEU A 176 0.45 -3.58 15.30
CA LEU A 176 -0.88 -3.13 15.68
C LEU A 176 -1.05 -2.88 17.19
N ALA A 177 -0.08 -3.30 18.02
CA ALA A 177 -0.16 -3.27 19.48
C ALA A 177 -1.49 -3.87 20.01
N VAL A 178 -1.87 -5.04 19.51
CA VAL A 178 -3.11 -5.70 19.91
C VAL A 178 -3.06 -6.18 21.36
N PRO A 179 -4.20 -6.20 22.08
CA PRO A 179 -4.26 -6.75 23.43
C PRO A 179 -4.04 -8.27 23.41
N VAL A 180 -3.66 -8.82 24.57
CA VAL A 180 -3.45 -10.28 24.79
C VAL A 180 -4.66 -11.11 24.38
N SER A 181 -5.88 -10.58 24.54
CA SER A 181 -7.11 -11.26 24.12
C SER A 181 -7.17 -11.58 22.61
N TYR A 182 -6.35 -10.92 21.80
CA TYR A 182 -6.25 -11.13 20.35
C TYR A 182 -5.08 -12.06 19.99
N GLU A 183 -4.43 -12.68 20.97
CA GLU A 183 -3.56 -13.83 20.73
C GLU A 183 -4.35 -14.97 20.08
N ASN A 184 -5.60 -15.15 20.50
CA ASN A 184 -6.58 -15.99 19.83
C ASN A 184 -6.86 -15.45 18.42
N LEU A 185 -6.49 -16.24 17.42
CA LEU A 185 -6.61 -15.88 16.01
C LEU A 185 -8.07 -15.58 15.59
N SER A 186 -9.07 -16.20 16.21
CA SER A 186 -10.48 -15.93 15.91
C SER A 186 -10.86 -14.48 16.28
N ASN A 187 -10.41 -14.00 17.44
CA ASN A 187 -10.63 -12.63 17.88
C ASN A 187 -9.90 -11.64 16.98
N LEU A 188 -8.63 -11.92 16.65
CA LEU A 188 -7.84 -11.11 15.73
C LEU A 188 -8.53 -11.00 14.37
N LYS A 189 -8.99 -12.12 13.80
CA LYS A 189 -9.71 -12.11 12.52
C LYS A 189 -10.98 -11.28 12.59
N LYS A 190 -11.83 -11.51 13.59
CA LYS A 190 -13.14 -10.86 13.68
C LYS A 190 -13.05 -9.37 13.99
N ARG A 191 -12.23 -8.99 14.99
CA ARG A 191 -12.19 -7.62 15.54
C ARG A 191 -11.18 -6.72 14.83
N VAL A 192 -10.13 -7.29 14.25
CA VAL A 192 -9.06 -6.54 13.59
C VAL A 192 -9.13 -6.71 12.08
N LEU A 193 -8.89 -7.92 11.57
CA LEU A 193 -8.69 -8.11 10.13
C LEU A 193 -9.97 -7.87 9.32
N ASN A 194 -11.09 -8.50 9.70
CA ASN A 194 -12.37 -8.35 9.01
C ASN A 194 -12.85 -6.90 9.09
N SER A 195 -12.92 -6.37 10.33
CA SER A 195 -13.36 -4.99 10.60
C SER A 195 -12.57 -3.97 9.78
N SER A 196 -11.23 -4.04 9.79
CA SER A 196 -10.39 -3.11 9.04
C SER A 196 -10.46 -3.34 7.54
N CYS A 197 -10.49 -4.58 7.04
CA CYS A 197 -10.60 -4.83 5.60
C CYS A 197 -11.94 -4.34 5.03
N GLU A 198 -13.04 -4.53 5.76
CA GLU A 198 -14.37 -4.02 5.40
C GLU A 198 -14.39 -2.50 5.37
N GLU A 199 -13.89 -1.84 6.43
CA GLU A 199 -13.85 -0.39 6.52
C GLU A 199 -12.98 0.23 5.41
N ILE A 200 -11.77 -0.31 5.21
CA ILE A 200 -10.84 0.15 4.17
C ILE A 200 -11.47 -0.03 2.80
N SER A 201 -12.02 -1.21 2.51
CA SER A 201 -12.67 -1.50 1.23
C SER A 201 -13.90 -0.64 0.99
N LYS A 202 -14.60 -0.17 2.04
CA LYS A 202 -15.74 0.73 1.89
C LYS A 202 -15.29 2.16 1.64
N ASN A 203 -14.34 2.65 2.42
CA ASN A 203 -14.08 4.09 2.57
C ASN A 203 -12.86 4.60 1.79
N THR A 204 -12.02 3.73 1.22
CA THR A 204 -10.76 4.11 0.57
C THR A 204 -10.72 3.86 -0.95
N ASP A 205 -9.60 4.20 -1.58
CA ASP A 205 -9.28 3.98 -3.00
C ASP A 205 -8.92 2.51 -3.33
N ILE A 206 -8.75 1.65 -2.33
CA ILE A 206 -8.44 0.23 -2.51
C ILE A 206 -9.56 -0.68 -1.99
N ASN A 207 -9.67 -1.86 -2.57
CA ASN A 207 -10.31 -3.01 -1.95
C ASN A 207 -9.21 -3.87 -1.32
N LEU A 208 -9.38 -4.18 -0.04
CA LEU A 208 -8.45 -4.96 0.75
C LEU A 208 -9.14 -6.24 1.23
N SER A 209 -8.49 -7.37 0.98
CA SER A 209 -8.86 -8.65 1.57
C SER A 209 -7.62 -9.34 2.11
N TYR A 210 -7.80 -10.44 2.85
CA TYR A 210 -6.66 -11.19 3.36
C TYR A 210 -6.85 -12.70 3.27
N GLU A 211 -5.72 -13.41 3.22
CA GLU A 211 -5.64 -14.86 3.32
C GLU A 211 -4.67 -15.24 4.46
N THR A 212 -4.86 -16.41 5.06
CA THR A 212 -3.90 -16.92 6.05
C THR A 212 -2.86 -17.79 5.37
N VAL A 213 -1.58 -17.51 5.62
CA VAL A 213 -0.46 -18.37 5.23
C VAL A 213 -0.18 -19.33 6.37
N LYS A 214 -0.18 -20.64 6.08
CA LYS A 214 0.01 -21.69 7.07
C LYS A 214 1.34 -22.40 6.90
N ARG A 215 1.91 -22.84 8.03
CA ARG A 215 2.97 -23.85 8.10
C ARG A 215 2.41 -25.02 8.91
N GLY A 216 2.08 -26.12 8.22
CA GLY A 216 1.30 -27.21 8.82
C GLY A 216 -0.08 -26.71 9.28
N ARG A 217 -0.41 -26.94 10.56
CA ARG A 217 -1.68 -26.50 11.16
C ARG A 217 -1.69 -25.04 11.62
N SER A 218 -0.50 -24.45 11.80
CA SER A 218 -0.36 -23.11 12.38
C SER A 218 -0.37 -22.03 11.31
N VAL A 219 -1.06 -20.92 11.59
CA VAL A 219 -1.00 -19.71 10.75
C VAL A 219 0.24 -18.93 11.12
N VAL A 220 1.12 -18.70 10.15
CA VAL A 220 2.42 -18.02 10.34
C VAL A 220 2.41 -16.58 9.82
N ALA A 221 1.58 -16.28 8.83
CA ALA A 221 1.49 -14.94 8.25
C ALA A 221 0.08 -14.63 7.76
N ILE A 222 -0.21 -13.34 7.63
CA ILE A 222 -1.39 -12.82 6.95
C ILE A 222 -0.95 -12.23 5.62
N ARG A 223 -1.52 -12.75 4.54
CA ARG A 223 -1.34 -12.22 3.19
C ARG A 223 -2.44 -11.22 2.91
N PHE A 224 -2.11 -9.94 2.83
CA PHE A 224 -3.03 -8.91 2.34
C PHE A 224 -3.04 -8.91 0.82
N ILE A 225 -4.23 -8.83 0.23
CA ILE A 225 -4.47 -8.75 -1.21
C ILE A 225 -5.08 -7.37 -1.47
N ILE A 226 -4.40 -6.60 -2.31
CA ILE A 226 -4.64 -5.17 -2.53
C ILE A 226 -5.12 -4.98 -3.97
N LYS A 227 -6.29 -4.36 -4.15
CA LYS A 227 -6.86 -4.09 -5.48
C LYS A 227 -7.33 -2.64 -5.57
N ASN A 228 -6.69 -1.85 -6.42
CA ASN A 228 -7.10 -0.47 -6.68
C ASN A 228 -8.51 -0.42 -7.30
N LYS A 229 -9.37 0.46 -6.78
CA LYS A 229 -10.73 0.65 -7.33
C LYS A 229 -10.73 1.42 -8.64
N THR A 230 -9.73 2.28 -8.84
CA THR A 230 -9.60 3.17 -9.99
C THR A 230 -8.74 2.60 -11.10
N ASP A 231 -8.04 1.47 -10.89
CA ASP A 231 -7.27 0.85 -11.95
C ASP A 231 -8.20 0.28 -13.03
N PRO A 232 -7.97 0.57 -14.33
CA PRO A 232 -8.71 -0.05 -15.42
C PRO A 232 -8.58 -1.59 -15.41
N LYS A 233 -7.53 -2.14 -14.80
CA LYS A 233 -7.34 -3.59 -14.57
C LYS A 233 -8.36 -4.19 -13.60
N SER A 234 -8.99 -3.40 -12.72
CA SER A 234 -10.03 -3.87 -11.79
C SER A 234 -11.40 -4.07 -12.44
N LYS A 235 -11.70 -3.32 -13.53
CA LYS A 235 -12.93 -3.48 -14.33
C LYS A 235 -12.89 -4.70 -15.25
N VAL A 236 -11.70 -5.22 -15.58
CA VAL A 236 -11.57 -6.40 -16.47
C VAL A 236 -12.12 -7.69 -15.85
N ASN A 237 -12.19 -7.78 -14.51
CA ASN A 237 -12.63 -9.01 -13.83
C ASN A 237 -14.12 -8.99 -13.40
N ARG A 238 -14.85 -7.89 -13.60
CA ARG A 238 -16.29 -7.81 -13.28
C ARG A 238 -17.18 -7.55 -14.50
N ALA A 239 -16.61 -7.17 -15.65
CA ALA A 239 -17.33 -6.92 -16.91
C ALA A 239 -16.93 -7.91 -18.03
N LYS A 240 -16.63 -9.17 -17.69
CA LYS A 240 -16.42 -10.27 -18.65
C LYS A 240 -17.31 -11.47 -18.34
N VAL A 241 -18.57 -11.23 -18.00
CA VAL A 241 -19.59 -12.29 -18.07
C VAL A 241 -20.55 -12.04 -19.22
N ASP A 242 -20.88 -10.78 -19.56
CA ASP A 242 -21.83 -10.55 -20.63
C ASP A 242 -21.31 -9.55 -21.67
N LEU A 243 -21.43 -9.96 -22.94
CA LEU A 243 -21.21 -9.21 -24.19
C LEU A 243 -19.76 -9.09 -24.67
N LYS A 244 -19.26 -10.13 -25.35
CA LYS A 244 -18.37 -9.95 -26.52
C LYS A 244 -18.81 -10.86 -27.67
N ASP A 245 -19.13 -10.20 -28.77
CA ASP A 245 -19.40 -10.73 -30.10
C ASP A 245 -18.40 -11.86 -30.50
N PRO A 246 -18.87 -13.00 -31.05
CA PRO A 246 -18.02 -14.14 -31.40
C PRO A 246 -16.94 -13.86 -32.46
N ASN A 247 -16.96 -12.72 -33.17
CA ASN A 247 -16.19 -12.59 -34.42
C ASN A 247 -15.26 -11.37 -34.52
N THR A 248 -14.45 -11.07 -33.50
CA THR A 248 -13.40 -10.03 -33.61
C THR A 248 -12.00 -10.48 -33.12
N PRO A 249 -10.88 -10.19 -33.83
CA PRO A 249 -9.57 -10.81 -33.60
C PRO A 249 -8.71 -10.21 -32.46
N ASP A 250 -9.25 -9.43 -31.53
CA ASP A 250 -8.46 -8.70 -30.52
C ASP A 250 -8.26 -9.47 -29.20
N LEU A 251 -7.76 -10.71 -29.30
CA LEU A 251 -7.58 -11.57 -28.12
C LEU A 251 -6.19 -11.45 -27.45
N PHE A 252 -5.22 -10.81 -28.10
CA PHE A 252 -3.83 -10.73 -27.64
C PHE A 252 -3.15 -9.38 -27.95
N THR A 253 -3.82 -8.26 -27.68
CA THR A 253 -3.26 -6.93 -28.00
C THR A 253 -2.05 -6.56 -27.13
N LYS A 254 -1.91 -7.12 -25.92
CA LYS A 254 -0.67 -7.17 -25.09
C LYS A 254 -0.74 -8.32 -24.06
N LEU A 255 0.26 -9.20 -24.01
CA LEU A 255 0.40 -10.18 -22.92
C LEU A 255 1.00 -9.52 -21.68
N THR A 256 0.52 -9.88 -20.49
CA THR A 256 1.18 -9.49 -19.23
C THR A 256 2.47 -10.30 -19.01
N PRO A 257 3.45 -9.83 -18.21
CA PRO A 257 4.67 -10.58 -17.95
C PRO A 257 4.44 -12.00 -17.41
N LEU A 258 3.38 -12.19 -16.61
CA LEU A 258 3.00 -13.52 -16.10
C LEU A 258 2.44 -14.42 -17.21
N GLU A 259 1.65 -13.87 -18.13
CA GLU A 259 1.14 -14.61 -19.29
C GLU A 259 2.26 -14.94 -20.27
N VAL A 260 3.20 -14.01 -20.51
CA VAL A 260 4.41 -14.25 -21.32
C VAL A 260 5.18 -15.44 -20.78
N ASN A 261 5.46 -15.46 -19.47
CA ASN A 261 6.16 -16.58 -18.84
C ASN A 261 5.38 -17.89 -18.93
N LEU A 262 4.06 -17.85 -18.68
CA LEU A 262 3.20 -19.04 -18.77
C LEU A 262 3.15 -19.60 -20.20
N TYR A 263 2.96 -18.74 -21.20
CA TYR A 263 2.84 -19.16 -22.59
C TYR A 263 4.20 -19.59 -23.16
N ALA A 264 5.29 -18.91 -22.84
CA ALA A 264 6.64 -19.32 -23.25
C ALA A 264 6.94 -20.74 -22.76
N LYS A 265 6.66 -21.01 -21.47
CA LYS A 265 6.84 -22.35 -20.88
C LYS A 265 5.94 -23.39 -21.54
N LYS A 266 4.67 -23.07 -21.81
CA LYS A 266 3.74 -24.01 -22.46
C LYS A 266 4.08 -24.27 -23.92
N LEU A 267 4.50 -23.25 -24.67
CA LEU A 267 4.89 -23.39 -26.07
C LEU A 267 6.18 -24.20 -26.22
N ALA A 268 7.18 -23.98 -25.34
CA ALA A 268 8.41 -24.77 -25.33
C ALA A 268 8.16 -26.27 -25.08
N ASN A 269 7.06 -26.62 -24.39
CA ASN A 269 6.66 -28.00 -24.10
C ASN A 269 5.51 -28.51 -24.99
N ASP A 270 5.05 -27.74 -25.97
CA ASP A 270 3.99 -28.17 -26.90
C ASP A 270 4.63 -28.92 -28.09
N PRO A 271 4.33 -30.21 -28.32
CA PRO A 271 4.98 -30.99 -29.37
C PRO A 271 4.72 -30.45 -30.79
N GLU A 272 3.54 -29.88 -31.03
CA GLU A 272 3.16 -29.34 -32.35
C GLU A 272 3.88 -28.02 -32.64
N PHE A 273 4.07 -27.19 -31.62
CA PHE A 273 4.87 -25.97 -31.70
C PHE A 273 6.36 -26.29 -31.81
N GLY A 274 6.86 -27.19 -30.96
CA GLY A 274 8.27 -27.56 -30.88
C GLY A 274 8.83 -28.07 -32.20
N SER A 275 8.08 -28.93 -32.90
CA SER A 275 8.47 -29.48 -34.20
C SER A 275 8.70 -28.44 -35.32
N LYS A 276 8.18 -27.21 -35.16
CA LYS A 276 8.22 -26.16 -36.19
C LYS A 276 9.01 -24.91 -35.80
N HIS A 277 9.21 -24.70 -34.50
CA HIS A 277 9.68 -23.41 -33.97
C HIS A 277 10.82 -23.51 -32.94
N ILE A 278 11.21 -24.71 -32.53
CA ILE A 278 12.42 -24.94 -31.72
C ILE A 278 13.58 -25.24 -32.68
N GLU A 279 14.73 -24.61 -32.44
CA GLU A 279 15.89 -24.74 -33.31
C GLU A 279 16.61 -26.08 -33.08
N PRO A 280 17.20 -26.72 -34.12
CA PRO A 280 17.95 -27.96 -33.95
C PRO A 280 19.11 -27.78 -32.95
N GLY A 281 19.12 -28.57 -31.88
CA GLY A 281 20.13 -28.48 -30.81
C GLY A 281 19.80 -27.48 -29.69
N GLU A 282 18.67 -26.77 -29.76
CA GLU A 282 18.20 -25.89 -28.70
C GLU A 282 17.60 -26.70 -27.54
N SER A 283 18.13 -26.48 -26.32
CA SER A 283 17.54 -27.09 -25.11
C SER A 283 16.19 -26.44 -24.76
N PHE A 284 15.32 -27.17 -24.05
CA PHE A 284 14.02 -26.64 -23.60
C PHE A 284 14.14 -25.33 -22.81
N SER A 285 15.18 -25.18 -22.00
CA SER A 285 15.41 -23.95 -21.23
C SER A 285 15.81 -22.76 -22.11
N GLN A 286 16.56 -23.01 -23.19
CA GLN A 286 16.95 -21.97 -24.14
C GLN A 286 15.75 -21.53 -24.99
N ALA A 287 14.93 -22.49 -25.44
CA ALA A 287 13.68 -22.22 -26.15
C ALA A 287 12.69 -21.39 -25.30
N GLU A 288 12.55 -21.72 -24.01
CA GLU A 288 11.66 -20.96 -23.11
C GLU A 288 12.10 -19.50 -22.98
N GLU A 289 13.39 -19.22 -22.78
CA GLU A 289 13.89 -17.85 -22.61
C GLU A 289 13.77 -17.04 -23.91
N ARG A 290 14.07 -17.65 -25.06
CA ARG A 290 13.86 -17.03 -26.37
C ARG A 290 12.39 -16.69 -26.60
N LEU A 291 11.48 -17.60 -26.26
CA LEU A 291 10.05 -17.39 -26.42
C LEU A 291 9.51 -16.30 -25.48
N ARG A 292 10.09 -16.10 -24.28
CA ARG A 292 9.72 -14.97 -23.39
C ARG A 292 10.06 -13.63 -24.03
N VAL A 293 11.25 -13.51 -24.64
CA VAL A 293 11.66 -12.30 -25.34
C VAL A 293 10.75 -12.06 -26.55
N GLN A 294 10.48 -13.11 -27.35
CA GLN A 294 9.60 -13.01 -28.51
C GLN A 294 8.18 -12.61 -28.13
N LEU A 295 7.56 -13.27 -27.14
CA LEU A 295 6.20 -12.96 -26.70
C LEU A 295 6.05 -11.60 -26.01
N SER A 296 7.15 -10.93 -25.69
CA SER A 296 7.14 -9.53 -25.25
C SER A 296 6.95 -8.54 -26.42
N GLN A 297 7.11 -9.01 -27.66
CA GLN A 297 6.94 -8.24 -28.88
C GLN A 297 5.64 -8.63 -29.59
N GLN A 298 4.85 -7.63 -30.00
CA GLN A 298 3.48 -7.84 -30.50
C GLN A 298 3.42 -8.66 -31.79
N GLU A 299 4.44 -8.55 -32.64
CA GLU A 299 4.55 -9.30 -33.90
C GLU A 299 4.59 -10.83 -33.68
N TYR A 300 5.32 -11.30 -32.67
CA TYR A 300 5.41 -12.73 -32.35
C TYR A 300 4.15 -13.24 -31.66
N VAL A 301 3.46 -12.38 -30.89
CA VAL A 301 2.15 -12.70 -30.31
C VAL A 301 1.11 -12.95 -31.42
N GLN A 302 1.15 -12.16 -32.49
CA GLN A 302 0.31 -12.39 -33.67
C GLN A 302 0.75 -13.65 -34.43
N LYS A 303 2.06 -13.82 -34.66
CA LYS A 303 2.65 -15.00 -35.33
C LYS A 303 2.27 -16.32 -34.66
N TYR A 304 2.29 -16.36 -33.32
CA TYR A 304 1.96 -17.56 -32.54
C TYR A 304 0.49 -17.63 -32.10
N SER A 305 -0.36 -16.72 -32.58
CA SER A 305 -1.76 -16.59 -32.13
C SER A 305 -2.57 -17.90 -32.24
N LYS A 306 -2.33 -18.72 -33.28
CA LYS A 306 -2.99 -20.03 -33.45
C LYS A 306 -2.68 -20.96 -32.26
N TYR A 307 -1.42 -21.05 -31.84
CA TYR A 307 -0.97 -21.89 -30.74
C TYR A 307 -1.40 -21.34 -29.38
N LEU A 308 -1.32 -20.00 -29.21
CA LEU A 308 -1.79 -19.32 -28.00
C LEU A 308 -3.29 -19.52 -27.77
N LYS A 309 -4.12 -19.50 -28.82
CA LYS A 309 -5.56 -19.81 -28.74
C LYS A 309 -5.81 -21.23 -28.24
N LYS A 310 -5.08 -22.22 -28.77
CA LYS A 310 -5.18 -23.64 -28.36
C LYS A 310 -4.81 -23.82 -26.88
N LEU A 311 -3.70 -23.22 -26.45
CA LEU A 311 -3.23 -23.29 -25.05
C LEU A 311 -4.18 -22.59 -24.08
N LYS A 312 -4.83 -21.50 -24.50
CA LYS A 312 -5.85 -20.81 -23.71
C LYS A 312 -7.12 -21.64 -23.57
N ALA A 313 -7.60 -22.27 -24.64
CA ALA A 313 -8.77 -23.16 -24.58
C ALA A 313 -8.54 -24.39 -23.68
N SER A 314 -7.32 -24.92 -23.67
CA SER A 314 -6.93 -26.03 -22.79
C SER A 314 -6.83 -25.62 -21.31
N ALA A 315 -6.50 -24.36 -21.00
CA ALA A 315 -6.39 -23.87 -19.62
C ALA A 315 -7.74 -23.73 -18.88
N PHE A 316 -8.88 -23.81 -19.58
CA PHE A 316 -10.23 -23.69 -19.01
C PHE A 316 -11.02 -25.01 -18.97
N LYS A 317 -10.44 -26.14 -19.38
CA LYS A 317 -11.01 -27.45 -19.04
C LYS A 317 -10.58 -27.83 -17.63
N LYS A 318 -11.45 -27.55 -16.65
CA LYS A 318 -11.36 -28.11 -15.29
C LYS A 318 -11.48 -29.65 -15.41
N PRO A 319 -10.67 -30.44 -14.68
CA PRO A 319 -11.03 -31.83 -14.41
C PRO A 319 -12.33 -31.91 -13.59
#